data_AF-A0A959H2S6-F1
#
_entry.id   AF-A0A959H2S6-F1
#
_cell.length_a   1.000
_cell.length_b   1.000
_cell.length_c   1.000
_cell.angle_alpha   90.00
_cell.angle_beta   90.00
_cell.angle_gamma   90.00
#
_symmetry.space_group_name_H-M   'P 1'
#
loop_
_entity.id
_entity.type
_entity.pdbx_description
1 polymer ?
#
loop_
_entity_poly.entity_id
_entity_poly.type
_entity_poly.pdbx_seq_one_letter_code
_entity_poly.pdbx_strand_id
1 'polypeptide(L)'
;MIGEMRDNQIKLKRIFIESKLPKELAPLHELANNLWWSWNKDAIELFRSIDPGNWKHNNYNPIAVLDNINVDKANRLLADEAFMGRLRSVDKAFRAYLKEKPAAGSPQIAYFSMEYGLHISLRLYSGGLGVLAGDYIKEASDDNANLAAVGLLYRYGYFQQAISLHGDQINNFPPQQFTKLPLAPVRDDSGEWLKVSVSLKGQTAYAKVWVLQVGRVPLYLLDTDIDENSP
;
A
#
# COMPACT_ATOMS: atom_id res chain seq x y z
N MET A 1 -50.98 11.82 -16.89
CA MET A 1 -50.58 10.87 -15.84
C MET A 1 -50.07 9.62 -16.53
N ILE A 2 -48.78 9.60 -16.88
CA ILE A 2 -48.09 8.43 -17.43
C ILE A 2 -46.78 8.36 -16.65
N GLY A 3 -46.62 7.28 -15.89
CA GLY A 3 -45.55 7.11 -14.90
C GLY A 3 -44.18 7.03 -15.55
N GLU A 4 -43.24 7.78 -14.99
CA GLU A 4 -41.82 7.67 -15.27
C GLU A 4 -41.34 6.27 -14.90
N MET A 5 -40.80 5.56 -15.89
CA MET A 5 -40.03 4.34 -15.68
C MET A 5 -38.76 4.72 -14.92
N ARG A 6 -38.71 4.36 -13.63
CA ARG A 6 -37.55 4.55 -12.78
C ARG A 6 -36.37 3.75 -13.34
N ASP A 7 -35.28 4.46 -13.52
CA ASP A 7 -33.97 3.94 -13.93
C ASP A 7 -33.53 2.84 -12.95
N ASN A 8 -33.64 1.59 -13.39
CA ASN A 8 -33.30 0.42 -12.58
C ASN A 8 -31.86 0.02 -12.91
N GLN A 9 -30.91 0.92 -12.66
CA GLN A 9 -29.48 0.60 -12.75
C GLN A 9 -29.15 -0.40 -11.65
N ILE A 10 -28.82 -1.62 -12.06
CA ILE A 10 -28.29 -2.66 -11.18
C ILE A 10 -27.00 -2.13 -10.55
N LYS A 11 -27.06 -1.71 -9.28
CA LYS A 11 -25.87 -1.43 -8.47
C LYS A 11 -25.15 -2.75 -8.18
N LEU A 12 -24.29 -3.17 -9.10
CA LEU A 12 -23.39 -4.31 -8.91
C LEU A 12 -22.44 -3.98 -7.75
N LYS A 13 -22.75 -4.50 -6.55
CA LYS A 13 -21.79 -4.49 -5.43
C LYS A 13 -20.69 -5.49 -5.75
N ARG A 14 -19.47 -5.01 -5.94
CA ARG A 14 -18.29 -5.89 -5.99
C ARG A 14 -18.10 -6.52 -4.61
N ILE A 15 -18.36 -7.81 -4.51
CA ILE A 15 -18.05 -8.61 -3.33
C ILE A 15 -16.59 -9.03 -3.46
N PHE A 16 -15.73 -8.51 -2.59
CA PHE A 16 -14.34 -8.96 -2.48
C PHE A 16 -14.30 -10.16 -1.55
N ILE A 17 -13.89 -11.31 -2.08
CA ILE A 17 -13.60 -12.50 -1.28
C ILE A 17 -12.11 -12.45 -0.95
N GLU A 18 -11.76 -12.03 0.26
CA GLU A 18 -10.39 -12.19 0.76
C GLU A 18 -10.07 -13.68 0.82
N SER A 19 -9.07 -14.11 0.05
CA SER A 19 -8.52 -15.46 0.15
C SER A 19 -7.90 -15.61 1.53
N LYS A 20 -8.60 -16.27 2.46
CA LYS A 20 -8.07 -16.49 3.80
C LYS A 20 -6.98 -17.55 3.73
N LEU A 21 -5.74 -17.10 3.79
CA LEU A 21 -4.60 -17.97 4.06
C LEU A 21 -4.88 -18.79 5.34
N PRO A 22 -4.36 -20.04 5.42
CA PRO A 22 -4.36 -20.79 6.67
C PRO A 22 -3.80 -19.96 7.83
N LYS A 23 -4.26 -20.22 9.06
CA LYS A 23 -3.91 -19.40 10.24
C LYS A 23 -2.41 -19.32 10.47
N GLU A 24 -1.69 -20.38 10.16
CA GLU A 24 -0.24 -20.51 10.29
C GLU A 24 0.52 -19.62 9.30
N LEU A 25 -0.11 -19.24 8.18
CA LEU A 25 0.41 -18.32 7.17
C LEU A 25 -0.11 -16.89 7.33
N ALA A 26 -1.00 -16.63 8.31
CA ALA A 26 -1.52 -15.29 8.58
C ALA A 26 -0.45 -14.19 8.75
N PRO A 27 0.74 -14.45 9.34
CA PRO A 27 1.80 -13.44 9.42
C PRO A 27 2.25 -12.88 8.07
N LEU A 28 2.13 -13.64 6.98
CA LEU A 28 2.44 -13.14 5.63
C LEU A 28 1.56 -11.95 5.25
N HIS A 29 0.28 -11.98 5.66
CA HIS A 29 -0.65 -10.90 5.38
C HIS A 29 -0.29 -9.64 6.15
N GLU A 30 0.04 -9.76 7.44
CA GLU A 30 0.50 -8.63 8.27
C GLU A 30 1.79 -8.02 7.72
N LEU A 31 2.77 -8.86 7.36
CA LEU A 31 4.02 -8.43 6.74
C LEU A 31 3.77 -7.73 5.41
N ALA A 32 2.92 -8.28 4.53
CA ALA A 32 2.66 -7.69 3.22
C ALA A 32 2.00 -6.31 3.31
N ASN A 33 1.23 -6.06 4.38
CA ASN A 33 0.53 -4.79 4.63
C ASN A 33 1.37 -3.71 5.34
N ASN A 34 2.68 -3.95 5.56
CA ASN A 34 3.59 -2.96 6.12
C ASN A 34 4.89 -2.94 5.31
N LEU A 35 5.28 -1.79 4.76
CA LEU A 35 6.43 -1.69 3.86
C LEU A 35 7.78 -2.01 4.48
N TRP A 36 7.90 -2.23 5.78
CA TRP A 36 9.13 -2.70 6.42
C TRP A 36 9.79 -3.87 5.69
N TRP A 37 9.00 -4.77 5.11
CA TRP A 37 9.53 -5.86 4.31
C TRP A 37 10.43 -5.38 3.15
N SER A 38 10.22 -4.18 2.61
CA SER A 38 10.87 -3.70 1.38
C SER A 38 12.31 -3.23 1.58
N TRP A 39 12.76 -3.01 2.82
CA TRP A 39 14.17 -2.77 3.15
C TRP A 39 14.75 -3.81 4.12
N ASN A 40 13.97 -4.83 4.48
CA ASN A 40 14.45 -5.97 5.27
C ASN A 40 14.78 -7.17 4.37
N LYS A 41 16.06 -7.54 4.30
CA LYS A 41 16.55 -8.61 3.42
C LYS A 41 15.85 -9.96 3.64
N ASP A 42 15.64 -10.36 4.89
CA ASP A 42 15.04 -11.66 5.21
C ASP A 42 13.56 -11.70 4.82
N ALA A 43 12.85 -10.58 4.98
CA ALA A 43 11.46 -10.44 4.53
C ALA A 43 11.34 -10.46 2.99
N ILE A 44 12.25 -9.78 2.27
CA ILE A 44 12.30 -9.85 0.80
C ILE A 44 12.49 -11.29 0.34
N GLU A 45 13.45 -12.00 0.93
CA GLU A 45 13.75 -13.38 0.58
C GLU A 45 12.61 -14.35 0.96
N LEU A 46 11.91 -14.09 2.06
CA LEU A 46 10.71 -14.82 2.44
C LEU A 46 9.64 -14.73 1.34
N PHE A 47 9.26 -13.53 0.91
CA PHE A 47 8.26 -13.35 -0.15
C PHE A 47 8.73 -13.90 -1.50
N ARG A 48 10.00 -13.67 -1.87
CA ARG A 48 10.61 -14.23 -3.08
C ARG A 48 10.54 -15.76 -3.10
N SER A 49 10.72 -16.42 -1.95
CA SER A 49 10.73 -17.88 -1.86
C SER A 49 9.35 -18.53 -2.06
N ILE A 50 8.27 -17.78 -1.89
CA ILE A 50 6.91 -18.27 -2.14
C ILE A 50 6.74 -18.60 -3.61
N ASP A 51 7.00 -17.64 -4.51
CA ASP A 51 6.91 -17.84 -5.95
C ASP A 51 7.84 -16.85 -6.67
N PRO A 52 9.09 -17.25 -6.99
CA PRO A 52 10.06 -16.35 -7.60
C PRO A 52 9.61 -15.79 -8.96
N GLY A 53 8.82 -16.57 -9.71
CA GLY A 53 8.31 -16.16 -11.02
C GLY A 53 7.26 -15.07 -10.88
N ASN A 54 6.23 -15.31 -10.07
CA ASN A 54 5.19 -14.33 -9.80
C ASN A 54 5.72 -13.11 -9.03
N TRP A 55 6.73 -13.29 -8.18
CA TRP A 55 7.40 -12.18 -7.50
C TRP A 55 7.97 -11.17 -8.49
N LYS A 56 8.76 -11.63 -9.47
CA LYS A 56 9.33 -10.75 -10.50
C LYS A 56 8.25 -10.20 -11.44
N HIS A 57 7.29 -11.03 -11.84
CA HIS A 57 6.21 -10.62 -12.74
C HIS A 57 5.34 -9.50 -12.16
N ASN A 58 5.08 -9.53 -10.84
CA ASN A 58 4.24 -8.55 -10.16
C ASN A 58 5.03 -7.35 -9.60
N ASN A 59 6.21 -7.03 -10.16
CA ASN A 59 7.09 -5.95 -9.67
C ASN A 59 7.35 -6.04 -8.16
N TYR A 60 7.61 -7.26 -7.68
CA TYR A 60 7.98 -7.51 -6.29
C TYR A 60 6.88 -7.07 -5.29
N ASN A 61 5.61 -7.18 -5.68
CA ASN A 61 4.48 -6.87 -4.81
C ASN A 61 4.05 -8.13 -4.01
N PRO A 62 4.20 -8.15 -2.67
CA PRO A 62 3.86 -9.31 -1.87
C PRO A 62 2.35 -9.58 -1.84
N ILE A 63 1.50 -8.56 -1.81
CA ILE A 63 0.03 -8.74 -1.84
C ILE A 63 -0.36 -9.49 -3.10
N ALA A 64 0.16 -9.06 -4.26
CA ALA A 64 -0.11 -9.74 -5.52
C ALA A 64 0.42 -11.18 -5.57
N VAL A 65 1.51 -11.51 -4.86
CA VAL A 65 1.97 -12.90 -4.74
C VAL A 65 1.04 -13.72 -3.85
N LEU A 66 0.58 -13.17 -2.73
CA LEU A 66 -0.32 -13.87 -1.80
C LEU A 66 -1.70 -14.14 -2.42
N ASP A 67 -2.23 -13.22 -3.24
CA ASP A 67 -3.48 -13.38 -3.98
C ASP A 67 -3.48 -14.59 -4.92
N ASN A 68 -2.31 -15.04 -5.36
CA ASN A 68 -2.14 -16.16 -6.29
C ASN A 68 -1.89 -17.50 -5.58
N ILE A 69 -1.85 -17.54 -4.25
CA ILE A 69 -1.64 -18.79 -3.50
C ILE A 69 -2.93 -19.61 -3.50
N ASN A 70 -2.89 -20.75 -4.17
CA ASN A 70 -3.94 -21.76 -4.09
C ASN A 70 -3.72 -22.73 -2.90
N VAL A 71 -4.71 -23.58 -2.63
CA VAL A 71 -4.70 -24.54 -1.51
C VAL A 71 -3.48 -25.47 -1.56
N ASP A 72 -3.13 -25.99 -2.74
CA ASP A 72 -1.99 -26.89 -2.89
C ASP A 72 -0.67 -26.19 -2.55
N LYS A 73 -0.51 -24.95 -3.00
CA LYS A 73 0.67 -24.14 -2.70
C LYS A 73 0.74 -23.81 -1.21
N ALA A 74 -0.39 -23.45 -0.58
CA ALA A 74 -0.46 -23.21 0.86
C ALA A 74 -0.04 -24.48 1.64
N ASN A 75 -0.58 -25.65 1.28
CA ASN A 75 -0.21 -26.92 1.92
C ASN A 75 1.27 -27.25 1.77
N ARG A 76 1.88 -26.96 0.60
CA ARG A 76 3.33 -27.14 0.39
C ARG A 76 4.16 -26.20 1.27
N LEU A 77 3.74 -24.93 1.42
CA LEU A 77 4.43 -23.98 2.30
C LEU A 77 4.34 -24.42 3.76
N LEU A 78 3.19 -24.93 4.19
CA LEU A 78 2.99 -25.46 5.55
C LEU A 78 3.85 -26.69 5.84
N ALA A 79 4.06 -27.55 4.83
CA ALA A 79 4.91 -28.73 4.94
C ALA A 79 6.41 -28.42 4.83
N ASP A 80 6.79 -27.24 4.36
CA ASP A 80 8.20 -26.81 4.25
C ASP A 80 8.68 -26.22 5.59
N GLU A 81 9.36 -27.06 6.38
CA GLU A 81 9.90 -26.67 7.69
C GLU A 81 10.89 -25.50 7.61
N ALA A 82 11.68 -25.42 6.53
CA ALA A 82 12.65 -24.35 6.33
C ALA A 82 11.95 -23.02 6.04
N PHE A 83 10.92 -23.03 5.18
CA PHE A 83 10.07 -21.86 4.94
C PHE A 83 9.37 -21.41 6.22
N MET A 84 8.72 -22.33 6.94
CA MET A 84 8.01 -22.01 8.18
C MET A 84 8.97 -21.51 9.28
N GLY A 85 10.19 -22.03 9.32
CA GLY A 85 11.26 -21.50 10.18
C GLY A 85 11.63 -20.05 9.84
N ARG A 86 11.82 -19.73 8.56
CA ARG A 86 12.06 -18.35 8.10
C ARG A 86 10.88 -17.43 8.42
N LEU A 87 9.65 -17.86 8.15
CA LEU A 87 8.44 -17.09 8.45
C LEU A 87 8.38 -16.70 9.93
N ARG A 88 8.57 -17.67 10.84
CA ARG A 88 8.59 -17.40 12.29
C ARG A 88 9.71 -16.43 12.69
N SER A 89 10.90 -16.56 12.09
CA SER A 89 12.02 -15.68 12.37
C SER A 89 11.74 -14.23 11.94
N VAL A 90 11.23 -14.06 10.71
CA VAL A 90 10.89 -12.74 10.16
C VAL A 90 9.74 -12.10 10.95
N ASP A 91 8.67 -12.86 11.23
CA ASP A 91 7.55 -12.38 12.05
C ASP A 91 8.00 -11.95 13.44
N LYS A 92 8.88 -12.74 14.10
CA LYS A 92 9.45 -12.37 15.39
C LYS A 92 10.24 -11.06 15.32
N ALA A 93 11.08 -10.90 14.30
CA ALA A 93 11.86 -9.68 14.09
C ALA A 93 10.95 -8.47 13.83
N PHE A 94 9.94 -8.63 12.98
CA PHE A 94 8.95 -7.60 12.67
C PHE A 94 8.16 -7.17 13.91
N ARG A 95 7.67 -8.12 14.71
CA ARG A 95 6.96 -7.82 15.97
C ARG A 95 7.86 -7.13 16.99
N ALA A 96 9.13 -7.54 17.09
CA ALA A 96 10.09 -6.89 17.95
C ALA A 96 10.33 -5.44 17.52
N TYR A 97 10.53 -5.24 16.21
CA TYR A 97 10.67 -3.92 15.59
C TYR A 97 9.49 -3.01 15.91
N LEU A 98 8.25 -3.44 15.67
CA LEU A 98 7.05 -2.61 15.91
C LEU A 98 6.76 -2.34 17.39
N LYS A 99 7.26 -3.17 18.32
CA LYS A 99 6.98 -3.03 19.76
C LYS A 99 7.75 -1.90 20.42
N GLU A 100 8.88 -1.49 19.83
CA GLU A 100 9.69 -0.40 20.37
C GLU A 100 8.90 0.90 20.36
N LYS A 101 9.02 1.68 21.44
CA LYS A 101 8.33 2.98 21.56
C LYS A 101 9.30 4.12 21.23
N PRO A 102 8.80 5.22 20.62
CA PRO A 102 9.58 6.44 20.48
C PRO A 102 10.14 6.89 21.83
N ALA A 103 11.28 7.59 21.80
CA ALA A 103 11.90 8.13 22.99
C ALA A 103 10.91 9.02 23.76
N ALA A 104 10.86 8.86 25.08
CA ALA A 104 9.97 9.66 25.92
C ALA A 104 10.28 11.16 25.76
N GLY A 105 9.25 11.97 25.51
CA GLY A 105 9.41 13.41 25.31
C GLY A 105 9.83 13.82 23.90
N SER A 106 9.93 12.90 22.94
CA SER A 106 10.16 13.26 21.53
C SER A 106 9.01 14.10 20.96
N PRO A 107 9.29 15.19 20.22
CA PRO A 107 8.25 15.98 19.56
C PRO A 107 7.51 15.14 18.52
N GLN A 108 6.23 15.42 18.33
CA GLN A 108 5.45 14.84 17.23
C GLN A 108 5.71 15.64 15.95
N ILE A 109 6.07 14.96 14.87
CA ILE A 109 6.43 15.56 13.59
C ILE A 109 5.41 15.16 12.54
N ALA A 110 4.90 16.15 11.79
CA ALA A 110 4.10 15.92 10.59
C ALA A 110 4.95 16.25 9.36
N TYR A 111 5.28 15.24 8.56
CA TYR A 111 6.13 15.39 7.37
C TYR A 111 5.29 15.35 6.09
N PHE A 112 5.19 16.49 5.41
CA PHE A 112 4.41 16.63 4.18
C PHE A 112 5.33 16.53 2.96
N SER A 113 4.97 15.66 2.01
CA SER A 113 5.62 15.61 0.70
C SER A 113 4.60 15.30 -0.38
N MET A 114 4.84 15.85 -1.57
CA MET A 114 4.06 15.51 -2.75
C MET A 114 4.43 14.13 -3.30
N GLU A 115 5.59 13.59 -2.94
CA GLU A 115 6.09 12.32 -3.46
C GLU A 115 6.77 11.47 -2.39
N TYR A 116 6.69 10.15 -2.53
CA TYR A 116 7.36 9.15 -1.68
C TYR A 116 7.87 7.97 -2.51
N GLY A 117 9.19 7.90 -2.67
CA GLY A 117 9.92 6.85 -3.37
C GLY A 117 10.19 5.65 -2.48
N LEU A 118 9.15 4.86 -2.23
CA LEU A 118 9.20 3.79 -1.21
C LEU A 118 9.60 2.43 -1.79
N HIS A 119 8.88 2.00 -2.82
CA HIS A 119 9.10 0.72 -3.48
C HIS A 119 8.42 0.74 -4.86
N ILE A 120 8.94 -0.01 -5.83
CA ILE A 120 8.44 -0.03 -7.23
C ILE A 120 6.97 -0.50 -7.36
N SER A 121 6.46 -1.24 -6.37
CA SER A 121 5.05 -1.62 -6.31
C SER A 121 4.10 -0.45 -6.03
N LEU A 122 4.62 0.71 -5.61
CA LEU A 122 3.87 1.92 -5.30
C LEU A 122 4.23 3.04 -6.29
N ARG A 123 3.23 3.63 -6.94
CA ARG A 123 3.46 4.75 -7.87
C ARG A 123 3.21 6.09 -7.19
N LEU A 124 4.06 6.39 -6.21
CA LEU A 124 3.96 7.59 -5.36
C LEU A 124 5.09 8.60 -5.61
N TYR A 125 5.93 8.42 -6.63
CA TYR A 125 7.02 9.34 -6.95
C TYR A 125 7.37 9.39 -8.44
N SER A 126 8.11 10.43 -8.82
CA SER A 126 8.62 10.66 -10.17
C SER A 126 10.15 10.84 -10.22
N GLY A 127 10.76 11.34 -9.13
CA GLY A 127 12.19 11.67 -9.14
C GLY A 127 12.83 11.82 -7.75
N GLY A 128 13.88 12.64 -7.68
CA GLY A 128 14.75 12.75 -6.51
C GLY A 128 14.07 13.25 -5.23
N LEU A 129 13.05 14.12 -5.35
CA LEU A 129 12.26 14.56 -4.20
C LEU A 129 11.59 13.37 -3.50
N GLY A 130 10.91 12.53 -4.28
CA GLY A 130 10.24 11.35 -3.75
C GLY A 130 11.23 10.36 -3.16
N VAL A 131 12.36 10.10 -3.83
CA VAL A 131 13.41 9.21 -3.28
C VAL A 131 13.88 9.70 -1.91
N LEU A 132 14.23 10.98 -1.79
CA LEU A 132 14.64 11.57 -0.51
C LEU A 132 13.54 11.45 0.55
N ALA A 133 12.30 11.80 0.22
CA ALA A 133 11.17 11.71 1.14
C ALA A 133 10.90 10.27 1.59
N GLY A 134 11.03 9.30 0.68
CA GLY A 134 10.87 7.87 0.96
C GLY A 134 11.95 7.34 1.89
N ASP A 135 13.21 7.63 1.60
CA ASP A 135 14.35 7.23 2.44
C ASP A 135 14.28 7.90 3.82
N TYR A 136 13.87 9.17 3.88
CA TYR A 136 13.73 9.90 5.13
C TYR A 136 12.71 9.26 6.07
N ILE A 137 11.56 8.81 5.56
CA ILE A 137 10.54 8.17 6.41
C ILE A 137 10.86 6.70 6.72
N LYS A 138 11.69 6.02 5.91
CA LYS A 138 12.26 4.71 6.29
C LYS A 138 13.26 4.86 7.44
N GLU A 139 14.16 5.85 7.35
CA GLU A 139 15.10 6.15 8.42
C GLU A 139 14.38 6.57 9.70
N ALA A 140 13.39 7.46 9.60
CA ALA A 140 12.56 7.86 10.74
C ALA A 140 11.84 6.66 11.39
N SER A 141 11.47 5.66 10.58
CA SER A 141 10.90 4.42 11.08
C SER A 141 11.91 3.58 11.85
N ASP A 142 13.13 3.42 11.33
CA ASP A 142 14.20 2.66 11.98
C ASP A 142 14.69 3.33 13.27
N ASP A 143 14.82 4.67 13.28
CA ASP A 143 15.13 5.49 14.46
C ASP A 143 13.97 5.58 15.48
N ASN A 144 12.78 5.09 15.10
CA ASN A 144 11.57 5.17 15.91
C ASN A 144 11.17 6.60 16.27
N ALA A 145 11.34 7.52 15.34
CA ALA A 145 10.92 8.90 15.51
C ALA A 145 9.39 8.99 15.58
N ASN A 146 8.88 9.89 16.42
CA ASN A 146 7.45 10.18 16.51
C ASN A 146 6.99 11.03 15.30
N LEU A 147 6.92 10.40 14.13
CA LEU A 147 6.65 11.03 12.85
C LEU A 147 5.45 10.39 12.15
N ALA A 148 4.54 11.23 11.66
CA ALA A 148 3.51 10.86 10.70
C ALA A 148 3.76 11.59 9.38
N ALA A 149 3.65 10.87 8.27
CA ALA A 149 3.84 11.44 6.94
C ALA A 149 2.49 11.68 6.26
N VAL A 150 2.41 12.70 5.40
CA VAL A 150 1.19 13.05 4.66
C VAL A 150 1.53 13.33 3.20
N GLY A 151 0.81 12.67 2.29
CA GLY A 151 0.96 12.85 0.85
C GLY A 151 -0.34 12.63 0.08
N LEU A 152 -0.20 12.44 -1.23
CA LEU A 152 -1.31 12.20 -2.14
C LEU A 152 -1.31 10.76 -2.65
N LEU A 153 -2.49 10.17 -2.80
CA LEU A 153 -2.65 8.90 -3.47
C LEU A 153 -2.94 9.13 -4.96
N TYR A 154 -1.93 8.99 -5.80
CA TYR A 154 -2.09 9.19 -7.24
C TYR A 154 -2.74 7.99 -7.92
N ARG A 155 -3.81 8.22 -8.70
CA ARG A 155 -4.46 7.14 -9.47
C ARG A 155 -3.55 6.53 -10.54
N TYR A 156 -2.78 7.37 -11.24
CA TYR A 156 -1.93 6.95 -12.37
C TYR A 156 -0.44 6.95 -12.04
N GLY A 157 -0.03 7.71 -11.01
CA GLY A 157 1.38 7.94 -10.68
C GLY A 157 2.14 8.60 -11.83
N TYR A 158 3.45 8.36 -11.89
CA TYR A 158 4.26 8.72 -13.06
C TYR A 158 4.10 7.71 -14.20
N PHE A 159 4.52 8.09 -15.41
CA PHE A 159 4.39 7.20 -16.57
C PHE A 159 5.36 6.01 -16.50
N GLN A 160 4.94 4.90 -17.10
CA GLN A 160 5.83 3.80 -17.46
C GLN A 160 6.43 4.09 -18.83
N GLN A 161 7.75 4.28 -18.86
CA GLN A 161 8.49 4.54 -20.09
C GLN A 161 8.58 3.28 -20.95
N ALA A 162 8.27 3.42 -22.23
CA ALA A 162 8.61 2.44 -23.26
C ALA A 162 9.36 3.15 -24.39
N ILE A 163 10.12 2.39 -25.19
CA ILE A 163 10.84 2.91 -26.35
C ILE A 163 10.25 2.29 -27.62
N SER A 164 9.91 3.13 -28.59
CA SER A 164 9.38 2.71 -29.89
C SER A 164 10.45 2.01 -30.73
N LEU A 165 10.04 1.32 -31.80
CA LEU A 165 10.98 0.75 -32.79
C LEU A 165 11.86 1.83 -33.47
N HIS A 166 11.46 3.09 -33.41
CA HIS A 166 12.19 4.23 -33.97
C HIS A 166 13.04 4.97 -32.91
N GLY A 167 13.06 4.50 -31.67
CA GLY A 167 13.83 5.11 -30.57
C GLY A 167 13.08 6.23 -29.84
N ASP A 168 11.80 6.47 -30.15
CA ASP A 168 11.00 7.48 -29.48
C ASP A 168 10.53 7.01 -28.11
N GLN A 169 10.45 7.95 -27.16
CA GLN A 169 9.84 7.68 -25.86
C GLN A 169 8.31 7.62 -25.97
N ILE A 170 7.73 6.56 -25.42
CA ILE A 170 6.29 6.37 -25.25
C ILE A 170 5.97 6.40 -23.76
N ASN A 171 4.97 7.21 -23.38
CA ASN A 171 4.54 7.38 -22.00
C ASN A 171 3.23 6.61 -21.76
N ASN A 172 3.29 5.53 -20.98
CA ASN A 172 2.10 4.77 -20.61
C ASN A 172 1.63 5.15 -19.20
N PHE A 173 0.32 5.34 -19.00
CA PHE A 173 -0.27 5.68 -17.71
C PHE A 173 -1.28 4.60 -17.23
N PRO A 174 -0.83 3.38 -16.88
CA PRO A 174 -1.75 2.39 -16.34
C PRO A 174 -2.28 2.84 -14.98
N PRO A 175 -3.59 2.72 -14.69
CA PRO A 175 -4.11 3.04 -13.38
C PRO A 175 -3.59 2.06 -12.32
N GLN A 176 -3.34 2.55 -11.11
CA GLN A 176 -3.03 1.73 -9.95
C GLN A 176 -4.27 0.94 -9.51
N GLN A 177 -4.08 -0.34 -9.20
CA GLN A 177 -5.10 -1.17 -8.58
C GLN A 177 -4.96 -1.04 -7.06
N PHE A 178 -5.72 -0.13 -6.44
CA PHE A 178 -5.61 0.13 -4.99
C PHE A 178 -5.86 -1.12 -4.13
N THR A 179 -6.62 -2.08 -4.63
CA THR A 179 -6.85 -3.38 -3.99
C THR A 179 -5.59 -4.25 -3.87
N LYS A 180 -4.54 -3.95 -4.64
CA LYS A 180 -3.24 -4.63 -4.60
C LYS A 180 -2.19 -3.83 -3.85
N LEU A 181 -2.59 -2.74 -3.19
CA LEU A 181 -1.69 -1.89 -2.40
C LEU A 181 -1.94 -2.16 -0.91
N PRO A 182 -0.90 -2.05 -0.06
CA PRO A 182 -1.03 -2.18 1.39
C PRO A 182 -1.67 -0.94 2.02
N LEU A 183 -2.87 -0.59 1.56
CA LEU A 183 -3.63 0.58 1.99
C LEU A 183 -4.81 0.16 2.85
N ALA A 184 -4.92 0.76 4.04
CA ALA A 184 -6.10 0.63 4.88
C ALA A 184 -6.91 1.95 4.85
N PRO A 185 -8.25 1.87 4.86
CA PRO A 185 -9.08 3.06 5.01
C PRO A 185 -8.92 3.63 6.41
N VAL A 186 -8.76 4.95 6.53
CA VAL A 186 -8.86 5.63 7.83
C VAL A 186 -10.33 5.91 8.11
N ARG A 187 -10.79 5.52 9.29
CA ARG A 187 -12.18 5.68 9.72
C ARG A 187 -12.28 6.67 10.87
N ASP A 188 -13.36 7.42 10.93
CA ASP A 188 -13.71 8.25 12.08
C ASP A 188 -14.40 7.43 13.20
N ASP A 189 -14.78 8.11 14.29
CA ASP A 189 -15.44 7.49 15.45
C ASP A 189 -16.79 6.84 15.11
N SER A 190 -17.41 7.20 13.99
CA SER A 190 -18.66 6.61 13.50
C SER A 190 -18.44 5.38 12.61
N GLY A 191 -17.19 5.06 12.27
CA GLY A 191 -16.82 4.00 11.33
C GLY A 191 -16.92 4.43 9.86
N GLU A 192 -17.27 5.68 9.60
CA GLU A 192 -17.29 6.24 8.25
C GLU A 192 -15.87 6.61 7.79
N TRP A 193 -15.71 6.75 6.48
CA TRP A 193 -14.43 7.15 5.91
C TRP A 193 -14.04 8.55 6.38
N LEU A 194 -12.84 8.68 6.97
CA LEU A 194 -12.31 9.99 7.32
C LEU A 194 -12.09 10.78 6.03
N LYS A 195 -12.66 11.99 5.99
CA LYS A 195 -12.51 12.95 4.89
C LYS A 195 -12.00 14.27 5.42
N VAL A 196 -11.13 14.90 4.64
CA VAL A 196 -10.70 16.28 4.84
C VAL A 196 -11.19 17.11 3.67
N SER A 197 -11.40 18.41 3.88
CA SER A 197 -11.89 19.32 2.84
C SER A 197 -10.98 20.52 2.69
N VAL A 198 -10.80 20.98 1.45
CA VAL A 198 -10.05 22.19 1.12
C VAL A 198 -10.92 23.08 0.23
N SER A 199 -11.04 24.36 0.59
CA SER A 199 -11.72 25.34 -0.25
C SER A 199 -10.81 25.79 -1.41
N LEU A 200 -11.24 25.55 -2.64
CA LEU A 200 -10.54 25.87 -3.88
C LEU A 200 -11.43 26.73 -4.78
N LYS A 201 -11.11 28.01 -4.94
CA LYS A 201 -11.75 28.94 -5.91
C LYS A 201 -13.30 28.85 -5.93
N GLY A 202 -13.94 28.90 -4.77
CA GLY A 202 -15.39 28.87 -4.63
C GLY A 202 -16.03 27.48 -4.66
N GLN A 203 -15.23 26.42 -4.76
CA GLN A 203 -15.65 25.03 -4.61
C GLN A 203 -14.95 24.41 -3.40
N THR A 204 -15.55 23.35 -2.84
CA THR A 204 -14.91 22.56 -1.78
C THR A 204 -14.48 21.24 -2.39
N ALA A 205 -13.19 20.95 -2.34
CA ALA A 205 -12.66 19.64 -2.69
C ALA A 205 -12.56 18.79 -1.43
N TYR A 206 -13.01 17.54 -1.52
CA TYR A 206 -12.94 16.55 -0.46
C TYR A 206 -11.86 15.53 -0.78
N ALA A 207 -11.07 15.13 0.21
CA ALA A 207 -10.14 14.04 0.08
C ALA A 207 -10.42 13.01 1.15
N LYS A 208 -10.61 11.77 0.71
CA LYS A 208 -10.78 10.63 1.58
C LYS A 208 -9.37 10.17 2.01
N VAL A 209 -9.18 9.76 3.27
CA VAL A 209 -7.85 9.40 3.82
C VAL A 209 -7.58 7.88 3.83
N TRP A 210 -6.50 7.48 3.16
CA TRP A 210 -5.89 6.15 3.29
C TRP A 210 -4.69 6.18 4.24
N VAL A 211 -4.34 5.06 4.85
CA VAL A 211 -3.07 4.88 5.57
C VAL A 211 -2.26 3.74 4.99
N LEU A 212 -0.98 4.01 4.79
CA LEU A 212 0.08 3.08 4.39
C LEU A 212 1.09 2.98 5.54
N GLN A 213 1.34 1.79 6.06
CA GLN A 213 2.35 1.63 7.10
C GLN A 213 3.74 1.51 6.49
N VAL A 214 4.62 2.47 6.80
CA VAL A 214 6.03 2.46 6.42
C VAL A 214 6.83 2.13 7.66
N GLY A 215 6.91 0.84 7.97
CA GLY A 215 7.47 0.38 9.24
C GLY A 215 6.63 0.88 10.42
N ARG A 216 7.19 1.77 11.21
CA ARG A 216 6.56 2.43 12.36
C ARG A 216 5.93 3.77 12.00
N VAL A 217 6.24 4.32 10.82
CA VAL A 217 5.71 5.61 10.36
C VAL A 217 4.41 5.39 9.60
N PRO A 218 3.27 5.93 10.08
CA PRO A 218 2.05 5.99 9.28
C PRO A 218 2.20 7.07 8.20
N LEU A 219 2.01 6.67 6.94
CA LEU A 219 1.88 7.58 5.80
C LEU A 219 0.41 7.69 5.41
N TYR A 220 -0.17 8.86 5.68
CA TYR A 220 -1.53 9.20 5.28
C TYR A 220 -1.54 9.70 3.84
N LEU A 221 -2.37 9.09 3.00
CA LEU A 221 -2.48 9.42 1.58
C LEU A 221 -3.88 9.91 1.25
N LEU A 222 -3.95 11.12 0.70
CA LEU A 222 -5.18 11.80 0.34
C LEU A 222 -5.63 11.41 -1.06
N ASP A 223 -6.86 10.93 -1.18
CA ASP A 223 -7.48 10.51 -2.44
C ASP A 223 -8.72 11.36 -2.74
N THR A 224 -8.70 12.08 -3.86
CA THR A 224 -9.80 12.93 -4.32
C THR A 224 -10.66 12.27 -5.38
N ASP A 225 -10.35 11.05 -5.81
CA ASP A 225 -11.15 10.26 -6.76
C ASP A 225 -12.37 9.67 -6.03
N ILE A 226 -13.36 10.54 -5.78
CA ILE A 226 -14.60 10.28 -5.04
C ILE A 226 -15.78 11.05 -5.64
N ASP A 227 -16.98 10.51 -5.46
CA ASP A 227 -18.23 11.02 -6.05
C ASP A 227 -18.59 12.44 -5.60
N GLU A 228 -18.12 12.88 -4.43
CA GLU A 228 -18.39 14.23 -3.89
C GLU A 228 -17.65 15.35 -4.62
N ASN A 229 -16.59 15.03 -5.35
CA ASN A 229 -15.86 16.01 -6.14
C ASN A 229 -16.43 16.08 -7.55
N SER A 230 -16.71 17.29 -8.01
CA SER A 230 -17.02 17.55 -9.41
C SER A 230 -15.78 17.26 -10.29
N PRO A 231 -15.96 16.70 -11.51
CA PRO A 231 -14.88 16.50 -12.48
C PRO A 231 -14.13 17.77 -12.87
#